data_AF-A0A0M9E363-F1
#
_entry.id   AF-A0A0M9E363-F1
#
_cell.length_a   1.000
_cell.length_b   1.000
_cell.length_c   1.000
_cell.angle_alpha   90.00
_cell.angle_beta   90.00
_cell.angle_gamma   90.00
#
_symmetry.space_group_name_H-M   'P 1'
#
loop_
_entity.id
_entity.type
_entity.pdbx_description
1 polymer ?
#
loop_
_entity_poly.entity_id
_entity_poly.type
_entity_poly.pdbx_seq_one_letter_code
_entity_poly.pdbx_strand_id
1 'polypeptide(L)'
;MATEWASAAQGVSGLWFKPGIDSSGKKHLLVSDIRTGVDGGSHEHWWKNSDGTYGVQLRDRSGKATTIDLKGHIFEHNSKFFPMTKKYLDDLFSRFF
;
A
#
# COMPACT_ATOMS: atom_id res chain seq x y z
N MET A 1 14.52 12.76 2.16
CA MET A 1 13.48 13.37 1.32
C MET A 1 12.19 12.58 1.55
N ALA A 2 11.05 13.25 1.71
CA ALA A 2 9.79 12.60 2.09
C ALA A 2 8.94 12.27 0.85
N THR A 3 8.22 11.15 0.87
CA THR A 3 7.19 10.83 -0.12
C THR A 3 5.90 11.57 0.24
N GLU A 4 5.31 12.27 -0.73
CA GLU A 4 3.98 12.86 -0.58
C GLU A 4 2.93 11.78 -0.88
N TRP A 5 2.07 11.50 0.10
CA TRP A 5 1.07 10.45 0.02
C TRP A 5 -0.33 11.05 -0.19
N ALA A 6 -1.07 10.51 -1.16
CA ALA A 6 -2.47 10.86 -1.37
C ALA A 6 -3.39 10.08 -0.40
N SER A 7 -4.70 10.32 -0.51
CA SER A 7 -5.71 9.60 0.25
C SER A 7 -5.76 8.12 -0.13
N ALA A 8 -5.90 7.26 0.87
CA ALA A 8 -6.13 5.83 0.66
C ALA A 8 -7.53 5.58 0.05
N ALA A 9 -7.61 4.62 -0.87
CA ALA A 9 -8.85 4.22 -1.52
C ALA A 9 -8.98 2.68 -1.60
N GLN A 10 -10.20 2.17 -1.51
CA GLN A 10 -10.47 0.74 -1.65
C GLN A 10 -10.73 0.38 -3.13
N GLY A 11 -10.03 -0.62 -3.64
CA GLY A 11 -10.28 -1.17 -4.97
C GLY A 11 -11.39 -2.22 -5.00
N VAL A 12 -11.79 -2.64 -6.20
CA VAL A 12 -12.84 -3.66 -6.40
C VAL A 12 -12.47 -5.04 -5.87
N SER A 13 -11.18 -5.30 -5.65
CA SER A 13 -10.67 -6.51 -4.99
C SER A 13 -10.88 -6.51 -3.47
N GLY A 14 -11.38 -5.41 -2.89
CA GLY A 14 -11.46 -5.20 -1.45
C GLY A 14 -10.15 -4.71 -0.82
N LEU A 15 -9.04 -4.71 -1.57
CA LEU A 15 -7.75 -4.20 -1.11
C LEU A 15 -7.74 -2.67 -1.02
N TRP A 16 -6.97 -2.16 -0.07
CA TRP A 16 -6.68 -0.75 0.12
C TRP A 16 -5.39 -0.36 -0.57
N PHE A 17 -5.43 0.78 -1.25
CA PHE A 17 -4.33 1.33 -2.03
C PHE A 17 -4.06 2.76 -1.59
N LYS A 18 -2.79 3.14 -1.44
CA LYS A 18 -2.38 4.52 -1.15
C LYS A 18 -1.23 4.94 -2.09
N PRO A 19 -1.50 5.78 -3.10
CA PRO A 19 -0.46 6.25 -4.00
C PRO A 19 0.36 7.37 -3.35
N GLY A 20 1.63 7.43 -3.68
CA GLY A 20 2.50 8.54 -3.33
C GLY A 20 3.58 8.81 -4.38
N ILE A 21 4.13 10.02 -4.36
CA ILE A 21 5.20 10.46 -5.25
C ILE A 21 6.37 10.93 -4.39
N ASP A 22 7.56 10.39 -4.63
CA ASP A 22 8.76 10.87 -3.93
C ASP A 22 9.32 12.16 -4.57
N SER A 23 10.28 12.77 -3.90
CA SER A 23 10.93 13.99 -4.38
C SER A 23 11.66 13.86 -5.72
N SER A 24 11.88 12.64 -6.21
CA SER A 24 12.45 12.37 -7.55
C SER A 24 11.38 12.17 -8.63
N GLY A 25 10.09 12.27 -8.27
CA GLY A 25 8.98 11.98 -9.16
C GLY A 25 8.66 10.49 -9.29
N LYS A 26 9.29 9.62 -8.47
CA LYS A 26 9.01 8.19 -8.52
C LYS A 26 7.65 7.91 -7.89
N LYS A 27 6.85 7.13 -8.61
CA LYS A 27 5.52 6.68 -8.18
C LYS A 27 5.67 5.48 -7.24
N HIS A 28 4.95 5.52 -6.12
CA HIS A 28 4.92 4.50 -5.07
C HIS A 28 3.48 4.08 -4.76
N LEU A 29 3.23 2.81 -4.53
CA LEU A 29 1.90 2.31 -4.19
C LEU A 29 1.99 1.46 -2.92
N LEU A 30 1.28 1.86 -1.87
CA LEU A 30 1.07 1.02 -0.70
C LEU A 30 -0.17 0.16 -0.91
N VAL A 31 -0.10 -1.11 -0.52
CA VAL A 31 -1.21 -2.07 -0.66
C VAL A 31 -1.39 -2.84 0.64
N SER A 32 -2.62 -2.91 1.12
CA SER A 32 -2.99 -3.71 2.30
C SER A 32 -4.42 -4.25 2.15
N ASP A 33 -4.76 -5.28 2.90
CA ASP A 33 -6.12 -5.81 3.00
C ASP A 33 -7.04 -4.92 3.87
N ILE A 34 -6.48 -4.00 4.65
CA ILE A 34 -7.22 -3.05 5.49
C ILE A 34 -6.70 -1.62 5.35
N ARG A 35 -7.57 -0.65 5.62
CA ARG A 35 -7.24 0.79 5.50
C ARG A 35 -6.08 1.21 6.39
N THR A 36 -6.10 0.80 7.66
CA THR A 36 -5.07 1.18 8.63
C THR A 36 -3.70 0.63 8.29
N GLY A 37 -3.64 -0.46 7.52
CA GLY A 37 -2.38 -1.01 6.99
C GLY A 37 -1.65 0.00 6.10
N VAL A 38 -2.34 0.64 5.15
CA VAL A 38 -1.72 1.65 4.27
C VAL A 38 -1.58 3.04 4.92
N ASP A 39 -2.25 3.30 6.04
CA ASP A 39 -2.15 4.57 6.78
C ASP A 39 -1.04 4.57 7.85
N GLY A 40 -0.42 3.42 8.14
CA GLY A 40 0.71 3.34 9.07
C GLY A 40 1.03 1.94 9.63
N GLY A 41 0.18 0.94 9.35
CA GLY A 41 0.41 -0.46 9.75
C GLY A 41 1.16 -1.30 8.72
N SER A 42 0.94 -2.62 8.76
CA SER A 42 1.53 -3.59 7.82
C SER A 42 0.96 -3.48 6.40
N HIS A 43 1.85 -3.35 5.42
CA HIS A 43 1.51 -3.23 3.99
C HIS A 43 2.66 -3.62 3.06
N GLU A 44 2.32 -3.89 1.81
CA GLU A 44 3.30 -3.99 0.71
C GLU A 44 3.55 -2.60 0.13
N HIS A 45 4.81 -2.25 -0.06
CA HIS A 45 5.23 -1.01 -0.71
C HIS A 45 5.84 -1.33 -2.07
N TRP A 46 5.15 -0.96 -3.14
CA TRP A 46 5.59 -1.14 -4.52
C TRP A 46 6.08 0.17 -5.13
N TRP A 47 7.08 0.10 -6.01
CA TRP A 47 7.50 1.23 -6.85
C TRP A 47 7.96 0.76 -8.22
N LYS A 48 7.80 1.63 -9.22
CA LYS A 48 8.24 1.34 -10.59
C LYS A 48 9.69 1.80 -10.78
N ASN A 49 10.53 0.91 -11.30
CA ASN A 49 11.91 1.21 -11.68
C ASN A 49 11.96 1.79 -13.10
N SER A 50 13.06 2.45 -13.44
CA SER A 50 13.27 3.07 -14.76
C SER A 50 13.31 2.05 -15.90
N ASP A 51 13.68 0.81 -15.63
CA ASP A 51 13.69 -0.31 -16.58
C ASP A 51 12.30 -0.95 -16.79
N GLY A 52 11.25 -0.41 -16.15
CA GLY A 52 9.89 -0.92 -16.22
C GLY A 52 9.61 -2.14 -15.33
N THR A 53 10.57 -2.56 -14.52
CA THR A 53 10.37 -3.55 -13.45
C THR A 53 9.76 -2.90 -12.21
N TYR A 54 9.36 -3.72 -11.24
CA TYR A 54 8.81 -3.27 -9.97
C TYR A 54 9.68 -3.74 -8.81
N GLY A 55 9.98 -2.83 -7.89
CA GLY A 55 10.49 -3.17 -6.57
C GLY A 55 9.35 -3.35 -5.57
N VAL A 56 9.57 -4.20 -4.58
CA VAL A 56 8.65 -4.41 -3.46
C VAL A 56 9.41 -4.44 -2.14
N GLN A 57 8.81 -3.85 -1.12
CA GLN A 57 9.26 -3.98 0.27
C GLN A 57 8.05 -4.20 1.18
N LEU A 58 8.15 -5.19 2.08
CA LEU A 58 7.21 -5.33 3.17
C LEU A 58 7.54 -4.31 4.26
N ARG A 59 6.57 -3.46 4.61
CA ARG A 59 6.67 -2.47 5.68
C ARG A 59 5.85 -2.95 6.87
N ASP A 60 6.46 -2.85 8.05
CA ASP A 60 6.07 -3.51 9.29
C ASP A 60 6.02 -5.04 9.17
N ARG A 61 7.15 -5.67 9.52
CA ARG A 61 7.34 -7.13 9.39
C ARG A 61 6.57 -7.94 10.42
N SER A 62 5.89 -7.29 11.38
CA SER A 62 5.03 -8.00 12.31
C SER A 62 3.86 -8.66 11.57
N GLY A 63 3.50 -8.16 10.38
CA GLY A 63 2.31 -8.58 9.65
C GLY A 63 1.03 -8.20 10.40
N LYS A 64 1.13 -7.28 11.37
CA LYS A 64 -0.01 -6.79 12.15
C LYS A 64 -0.37 -5.37 11.74
N ALA A 65 -1.66 -5.11 11.70
CA ALA A 65 -2.19 -3.76 11.65
C ALA A 65 -3.33 -3.65 12.67
N THR A 66 -3.47 -2.49 13.30
CA THR A 66 -4.48 -2.29 14.36
C THR A 66 -5.59 -1.37 13.86
N THR A 67 -6.81 -1.68 14.28
CA THR A 67 -7.99 -0.81 14.09
C THR A 67 -8.52 -0.44 15.47
N ILE A 68 -8.95 0.81 15.64
CA ILE A 68 -9.55 1.30 16.89
C ILE A 68 -11.01 1.65 16.60
N ASP A 69 -11.94 1.11 17.39
CA ASP A 69 -13.36 1.48 17.28
C ASP A 69 -13.68 2.82 17.96
N LEU A 70 -14.92 3.31 17.80
CA LEU A 70 -15.38 4.57 18.42
C LEU A 70 -15.37 4.54 19.96
N LYS A 71 -15.28 3.36 20.58
CA LYS A 71 -15.23 3.15 22.03
C LYS A 71 -13.78 3.00 22.53
N GLY A 72 -12.80 3.03 21.64
CA GLY A 72 -11.37 2.91 21.97
C GLY A 72 -10.87 1.47 22.06
N HIS A 73 -11.66 0.46 21.68
CA HIS A 73 -11.17 -0.92 21.64
C HIS A 73 -10.20 -1.12 20.49
N ILE A 74 -9.08 -1.80 20.77
CA ILE A 74 -8.04 -2.11 19.79
C ILE A 74 -8.27 -3.53 19.26
N PHE A 75 -8.34 -3.66 17.94
CA PHE A 75 -8.43 -4.94 17.23
C PHE A 75 -7.16 -5.14 16.42
N GLU A 76 -6.48 -6.26 16.64
CA GLU A 76 -5.36 -6.68 15.80
C GLU A 76 -5.86 -7.41 14.56
N HIS A 77 -5.29 -7.08 13.41
CA HIS A 77 -5.49 -7.75 12.15
C HIS A 77 -4.17 -8.31 11.65
N ASN A 78 -4.16 -9.60 11.31
CA ASN A 78 -3.06 -10.21 10.59
C ASN A 78 -3.21 -9.85 9.10
N SER A 79 -2.32 -9.00 8.61
CA SER A 79 -2.32 -8.54 7.22
C SER A 79 -1.87 -9.65 6.28
N LYS A 80 -2.58 -9.77 5.16
CA LYS A 80 -2.19 -10.63 4.05
C LYS A 80 -1.35 -9.85 3.03
N PHE A 81 -0.36 -10.53 2.45
CA PHE A 81 0.46 -10.01 1.36
C PHE A 81 0.12 -10.76 0.07
N PHE A 82 0.09 -10.04 -1.06
CA PHE A 82 -0.50 -10.54 -2.29
C PHE A 82 0.56 -10.64 -3.38
N PRO A 83 0.75 -11.83 -3.98
CA PRO A 83 1.61 -11.93 -5.15
C PRO A 83 0.98 -11.15 -6.31
N MET A 84 1.67 -10.11 -6.78
CA MET A 84 1.20 -9.27 -7.89
C MET A 84 1.99 -9.57 -9.16
N THR A 85 1.27 -9.77 -10.26
CA THR A 85 1.89 -9.90 -11.59
C THR A 85 2.24 -8.51 -12.13
N LYS A 86 3.21 -8.45 -13.05
CA LYS A 86 3.58 -7.20 -13.73
C LYS A 86 2.37 -6.53 -14.40
N LYS A 87 1.54 -7.29 -15.12
CA LYS A 87 0.33 -6.77 -15.78
C LYS A 87 -0.60 -6.08 -14.78
N TYR A 88 -0.85 -6.73 -13.65
CA TYR A 88 -1.72 -6.16 -12.61
C TYR A 88 -1.12 -4.89 -11.99
N LEU A 89 0.20 -4.86 -11.75
CA LEU A 89 0.89 -3.66 -11.26
C LEU A 89 0.87 -2.51 -12.27
N ASP A 90 1.03 -2.79 -13.56
CA ASP A 90 0.91 -1.77 -14.61
C ASP A 90 -0.50 -1.15 -14.62
N ASP A 91 -1.54 -1.98 -14.57
CA ASP A 91 -2.94 -1.52 -14.51
C ASP A 91 -3.20 -0.66 -13.25
N LEU A 92 -2.70 -1.10 -12.08
CA LEU A 92 -2.83 -0.33 -10.84
C LEU A 92 -2.11 1.02 -10.93
N PHE A 93 -0.86 1.04 -11.41
CA PHE A 93 -0.10 2.28 -11.51
C PHE A 93 -0.72 3.26 -12.52
N SER A 94 -1.33 2.78 -13.61
CA SER A 94 -2.07 3.61 -14.55
C SER A 94 -3.39 4.15 -13.99
N ARG A 95 -4.00 3.45 -13.03
CA ARG A 95 -5.26 3.86 -12.40
C ARG A 95 -5.05 4.96 -11.36
N PHE A 96 -3.95 4.87 -10.60
CA PHE A 96 -3.69 5.75 -9.47
C PHE A 96 -2.78 6.94 -9.79
N PHE A 97 -2.15 6.99 -10.97
CA PHE A 97 -1.22 8.04 -11.38
C PHE A 97 -1.19 8.26 -12.89
#